data_AF-A0A952TI42-F1
#
_entry.id   AF-A0A952TI42-F1
#
_cell.length_a   1.000
_cell.length_b   1.000
_cell.length_c   1.000
_cell.angle_alpha   90.00
_cell.angle_beta   90.00
_cell.angle_gamma   90.00
#
_symmetry.space_group_name_H-M   'P 1'
#
loop_
_entity.id
_entity.type
_entity.pdbx_description
1 polymer ?
#
loop_
_entity_poly.entity_id
_entity_poly.type
_entity_poly.pdbx_seq_one_letter_code
_entity_poly.pdbx_strand_id
1 'polypeptide(L)'
;MKPLLMVGWALSFGLIFQAKAETIGDFAKLNRLSQVIRGHGPTQGERAELETALRLGNGARFLETKTDQYLASDQHAFKMRVRLEELFRLKTAARLLGREGGSPSLFESEYHEKNALTYLFTEMGRQNRSWDDLLIAKDYRLFPSERFAVIQGIGVNDYGFMAALIPDLKSLSGTYSSELSNETHRDVRFSGNDPRVAGAITTSRFMTRFVTTGLNKNRKRAAEVFRVFLCDSMSAAIPSTEGKDDQIFDLMLPHDQSMTENEIRTMAQQSDSLHGSRPDCNACHFKLDPMGRTFLTSPFALSAQASPGALSFKRGQQIVKVPVKGIGELGAAITQQPEYVSCQVDHFWSWFMGSRHKLSDARRAQLSAEFDRVGRRTNDFIKILLKQPEFFELGRLMSEAEIRAQHVKTFLKKCQDCHKDQYNSNSDDGSFPDFTKWPIGGSADEMARWTRKISRAMDLAHDGESPVMPPRTAPWRTSLREVNLLKSWIADGAPDETGRRTVAP
;
A
#
# COMPACT_ATOMS: atom_id res chain seq x y z
N MET A 1 -4.00 -72.75 -15.00
CA MET A 1 -3.41 -72.55 -13.65
C MET A 1 -2.37 -71.43 -13.73
N LYS A 2 -2.71 -70.24 -13.23
CA LYS A 2 -1.83 -69.11 -12.86
C LYS A 2 -2.72 -68.11 -12.08
N PRO A 3 -2.23 -67.48 -10.98
CA PRO A 3 -3.11 -66.99 -9.93
C PRO A 3 -3.61 -65.56 -10.15
N LEU A 4 -4.84 -65.32 -9.68
CA LEU A 4 -5.44 -64.04 -9.39
C LEU A 4 -4.62 -63.30 -8.31
N LEU A 5 -4.29 -62.03 -8.56
CA LEU A 5 -3.87 -61.08 -7.53
C LEU A 5 -4.98 -60.04 -7.36
N MET A 6 -5.72 -60.20 -6.26
CA MET A 6 -6.64 -59.20 -5.72
C MET A 6 -5.85 -57.95 -5.31
N VAL A 7 -6.27 -56.78 -5.78
CA VAL A 7 -5.91 -55.50 -5.19
C VAL A 7 -7.21 -54.85 -4.72
N GLY A 8 -7.55 -55.11 -3.45
CA GLY A 8 -8.62 -54.40 -2.74
C GLY A 8 -8.10 -53.05 -2.26
N TRP A 9 -8.53 -51.97 -2.90
CA TRP A 9 -8.35 -50.62 -2.36
C TRP A 9 -9.40 -50.38 -1.26
N ALA A 10 -8.92 -50.30 -0.02
CA ALA A 10 -9.70 -49.87 1.12
C ALA A 10 -10.02 -48.37 0.99
N LEU A 11 -11.29 -48.05 0.73
CA LEU A 11 -11.87 -46.73 0.89
C LEU A 11 -12.03 -46.42 2.38
N SER A 12 -10.93 -45.98 3.01
CA SER A 12 -10.97 -45.36 4.32
C SER A 12 -11.52 -43.94 4.16
N PHE A 13 -12.86 -43.81 4.18
CA PHE A 13 -13.53 -42.53 4.34
C PHE A 13 -13.12 -41.93 5.70
N GLY A 14 -12.17 -40.99 5.65
CA GLY A 14 -11.88 -40.12 6.78
C GLY A 14 -13.14 -39.35 7.13
N LEU A 15 -13.74 -39.68 8.28
CA LEU A 15 -14.65 -38.80 9.00
C LEU A 15 -13.87 -37.54 9.38
N ILE A 16 -13.84 -36.58 8.45
CA ILE A 16 -13.44 -35.21 8.74
C ILE A 16 -14.53 -34.69 9.68
N PHE A 17 -14.22 -34.63 10.97
CA PHE A 17 -14.99 -33.85 11.93
C PHE A 17 -14.96 -32.39 11.47
N GLN A 18 -15.94 -31.99 10.65
CA GLN A 18 -16.27 -30.59 10.44
C GLN A 18 -16.81 -30.09 11.78
N ALA A 19 -15.95 -29.50 12.58
CA ALA A 19 -16.39 -28.62 13.66
C ALA A 19 -17.33 -27.60 13.01
N LYS A 20 -18.63 -27.69 13.30
CA LYS A 20 -19.60 -26.69 12.84
C LYS A 20 -19.14 -25.36 13.42
N ALA A 21 -18.59 -24.51 12.57
CA ALA A 21 -18.30 -23.13 12.93
C ALA A 21 -19.60 -22.53 13.48
N GLU A 22 -19.56 -22.08 14.73
CA GLU A 22 -20.71 -21.49 15.40
C GLU A 22 -21.10 -20.22 14.63
N THR A 23 -22.23 -20.27 13.93
CA THR A 23 -22.71 -19.12 13.16
C THR A 23 -23.09 -18.02 14.12
N ILE A 24 -22.48 -16.85 13.97
CA ILE A 24 -22.82 -15.71 14.81
C ILE A 24 -24.28 -15.27 14.65
N GLY A 25 -24.86 -14.79 15.74
CA GLY A 25 -26.21 -14.21 15.72
C GLY A 25 -26.29 -12.97 14.81
N ASP A 26 -27.49 -12.68 14.31
CA ASP A 26 -27.70 -11.63 13.30
C ASP A 26 -27.35 -10.21 13.79
N PHE A 27 -27.47 -9.93 15.08
CA PHE A 27 -26.97 -8.67 15.67
C PHE A 27 -25.46 -8.54 15.53
N ALA A 28 -24.71 -9.62 15.73
CA ALA A 28 -23.26 -9.62 15.54
C ALA A 28 -22.89 -9.48 14.06
N LYS A 29 -23.67 -10.08 13.15
CA LYS A 29 -23.52 -9.86 11.70
C LYS A 29 -23.71 -8.40 11.32
N LEU A 30 -24.79 -7.77 11.78
CA LEU A 30 -25.06 -6.34 11.55
C LEU A 30 -23.92 -5.47 12.09
N ASN A 31 -23.44 -5.78 13.30
CA ASN A 31 -22.36 -5.04 13.94
C ASN A 31 -21.07 -5.13 13.12
N ARG A 32 -20.70 -6.34 12.65
CA ARG A 32 -19.53 -6.58 11.81
C ARG A 32 -19.65 -5.90 10.44
N LEU A 33 -20.80 -6.04 9.76
CA LEU A 33 -21.07 -5.35 8.49
C LEU A 33 -20.87 -3.85 8.62
N SER A 34 -21.49 -3.24 9.63
CA SER A 34 -21.37 -1.79 9.86
C SER A 34 -19.92 -1.36 10.13
N GLN A 35 -19.22 -2.05 11.04
CA GLN A 35 -17.84 -1.70 11.39
C GLN A 35 -16.88 -1.89 10.22
N VAL A 36 -17.00 -2.99 9.47
CA VAL A 36 -16.11 -3.29 8.35
C VAL A 36 -16.41 -2.40 7.14
N ILE A 37 -17.66 -2.04 6.85
CA ILE A 37 -17.98 -1.23 5.66
C ILE A 37 -17.86 0.28 5.95
N ARG A 38 -18.43 0.75 7.07
CA ARG A 38 -18.50 2.19 7.42
C ARG A 38 -17.43 2.65 8.40
N GLY A 39 -16.91 1.75 9.24
CA GLY A 39 -15.93 2.08 10.28
C GLY A 39 -16.52 2.37 11.67
N HIS A 40 -17.85 2.28 11.84
CA HIS A 40 -18.52 2.46 13.13
C HIS A 40 -19.64 1.42 13.33
N GLY A 41 -20.14 1.29 14.55
CA GLY A 41 -21.26 0.37 14.86
C GLY A 41 -22.60 0.82 14.25
N PRO A 42 -23.59 -0.09 14.19
CA PRO A 42 -24.95 0.22 13.78
C PRO A 42 -25.64 1.08 14.82
N THR A 43 -26.51 1.97 14.37
CA THR A 43 -27.31 2.85 15.22
C THR A 43 -28.34 2.07 16.03
N GLN A 44 -28.91 2.70 17.05
CA GLN A 44 -30.00 2.09 17.82
C GLN A 44 -31.22 1.79 16.94
N GLY A 45 -31.56 2.69 16.00
CA GLY A 45 -32.64 2.48 15.04
C GLY A 45 -32.41 1.25 14.16
N GLU A 46 -31.20 1.08 13.62
CA GLU A 46 -30.86 -0.10 12.80
C GLU A 46 -30.98 -1.42 13.58
N ARG A 47 -30.69 -1.40 14.89
CA ARG A 47 -30.85 -2.58 15.77
C ARG A 47 -32.32 -2.91 16.01
N ALA A 48 -33.16 -1.89 16.25
CA ALA A 48 -34.60 -2.05 16.41
C ALA A 48 -35.28 -2.53 15.11
N GLU A 49 -34.83 -2.03 13.95
CA GLU A 49 -35.25 -2.50 12.64
C GLU A 49 -34.88 -3.97 12.43
N LEU A 50 -33.65 -4.38 12.79
CA LEU A 50 -33.24 -5.77 12.73
C LEU A 50 -34.10 -6.66 13.63
N GLU A 51 -34.36 -6.25 14.86
CA GLU A 51 -35.21 -7.00 15.78
C GLU A 51 -36.60 -7.24 15.18
N THR A 52 -37.19 -6.20 14.59
CA THR A 52 -38.47 -6.28 13.89
C THR A 52 -38.39 -7.23 12.69
N ALA A 53 -37.33 -7.13 11.88
CA ALA A 53 -37.12 -8.03 10.75
C ALA A 53 -36.96 -9.49 11.19
N LEU A 54 -36.29 -9.76 12.32
CA LEU A 54 -36.15 -11.11 12.87
C LEU A 54 -37.50 -11.68 13.32
N ARG A 55 -38.34 -10.88 14.00
CA ARG A 55 -39.70 -11.29 14.38
C ARG A 55 -40.57 -11.64 13.17
N LEU A 56 -40.32 -11.00 12.03
CA LEU A 56 -41.02 -11.24 10.76
C LEU A 56 -40.35 -12.30 9.87
N GLY A 57 -39.28 -12.98 10.32
CA GLY A 57 -38.57 -13.98 9.52
C GLY A 57 -37.74 -13.41 8.35
N ASN A 58 -37.50 -12.10 8.33
CA ASN A 58 -36.84 -11.36 7.24
C ASN A 58 -35.41 -10.91 7.58
N GLY A 59 -34.78 -11.45 8.62
CA GLY A 59 -33.45 -11.02 9.10
C GLY A 59 -32.36 -11.06 8.03
N ALA A 60 -32.28 -12.13 7.24
CA ALA A 60 -31.28 -12.26 6.17
C ALA A 60 -31.43 -11.19 5.07
N ARG A 61 -32.67 -10.93 4.63
CA ARG A 61 -32.98 -9.89 3.65
C ARG A 61 -32.66 -8.50 4.18
N PHE A 62 -32.90 -8.25 5.47
CA PHE A 62 -32.52 -7.01 6.12
C PHE A 62 -31.00 -6.80 6.08
N LEU A 63 -30.21 -7.82 6.43
CA LEU A 63 -28.74 -7.72 6.39
C LEU A 63 -28.19 -7.47 4.98
N GLU A 64 -28.77 -8.12 3.96
CA GLU A 64 -28.41 -7.85 2.56
C GLU A 64 -28.75 -6.40 2.16
N THR A 65 -29.94 -5.93 2.53
CA THR A 65 -30.36 -4.53 2.27
C THR A 65 -29.42 -3.54 2.95
N LYS A 66 -29.02 -3.78 4.21
CA LYS A 66 -28.06 -2.91 4.92
C LYS A 66 -26.67 -2.96 4.31
N THR A 67 -26.25 -4.12 3.79
CA THR A 67 -24.97 -4.23 3.06
C THR A 67 -24.96 -3.28 1.86
N ASP A 68 -26.03 -3.28 1.06
CA ASP A 68 -26.15 -2.40 -0.11
C ASP A 68 -26.22 -0.92 0.30
N GLN A 69 -27.00 -0.59 1.32
CA GLN A 69 -27.07 0.77 1.87
C GLN A 69 -25.71 1.27 2.38
N TYR A 70 -24.93 0.40 3.06
CA TYR A 70 -23.62 0.77 3.57
C TYR A 70 -22.60 0.96 2.47
N LEU A 71 -22.58 0.08 1.45
CA LEU A 71 -21.67 0.23 0.32
C LEU A 71 -21.97 1.48 -0.52
N ALA A 72 -23.22 1.93 -0.56
CA ALA A 72 -23.62 3.15 -1.24
C ALA A 72 -23.38 4.44 -0.42
N SER A 73 -22.90 4.34 0.82
CA SER A 73 -22.84 5.49 1.74
C SER A 73 -21.55 6.31 1.60
N ASP A 74 -21.61 7.60 1.91
CA ASP A 74 -20.42 8.47 1.92
C ASP A 74 -19.37 8.02 2.95
N GLN A 75 -19.80 7.41 4.06
CA GLN A 75 -18.87 6.84 5.05
C GLN A 75 -18.05 5.70 4.45
N HIS A 76 -18.66 4.85 3.61
CA HIS A 76 -17.92 3.82 2.89
C HIS A 76 -16.94 4.41 1.89
N ALA A 77 -17.38 5.38 1.09
CA ALA A 77 -16.50 6.08 0.12
C ALA A 77 -15.30 6.75 0.82
N PHE A 78 -15.54 7.39 1.98
CA PHE A 78 -14.47 7.95 2.82
C PHE A 78 -13.52 6.87 3.34
N LYS A 79 -14.04 5.74 3.83
CA LYS A 79 -13.22 4.63 4.32
C LYS A 79 -12.35 4.04 3.20
N MET A 80 -12.91 3.85 2.01
CA MET A 80 -12.16 3.38 0.84
C MET A 80 -11.06 4.36 0.43
N ARG A 81 -11.36 5.66 0.45
CA ARG A 81 -10.34 6.71 0.26
C ARG A 81 -9.19 6.56 1.26
N VAL A 82 -9.48 6.40 2.55
CA VAL A 82 -8.45 6.20 3.58
C VAL A 82 -7.61 4.95 3.33
N ARG A 83 -8.22 3.83 2.93
CA ARG A 83 -7.51 2.59 2.55
C ARG A 83 -6.58 2.81 1.36
N LEU A 84 -7.03 3.54 0.36
CA LEU A 84 -6.21 3.89 -0.81
C LEU A 84 -5.06 4.84 -0.43
N GLU A 85 -5.29 5.82 0.43
CA GLU A 85 -4.22 6.69 0.93
C GLU A 85 -3.15 5.91 1.72
N GLU A 86 -3.56 4.94 2.53
CA GLU A 86 -2.68 4.01 3.23
C GLU A 86 -1.91 3.13 2.23
N LEU A 87 -2.63 2.55 1.27
CA LEU A 87 -2.06 1.70 0.23
C LEU A 87 -1.01 2.45 -0.57
N PHE A 88 -1.24 3.73 -0.91
CA PHE A 88 -0.30 4.57 -1.65
C PHE A 88 0.67 5.34 -0.74
N ARG A 89 0.68 5.10 0.58
CA ARG A 89 1.58 5.80 1.54
C ARG A 89 1.55 7.33 1.41
N LEU A 90 0.39 7.89 1.07
CA LEU A 90 0.21 9.32 0.79
C LEU A 90 0.00 10.16 2.05
N LYS A 91 -0.32 9.51 3.17
CA LYS A 91 -0.21 10.14 4.47
C LYS A 91 1.27 10.38 4.69
N THR A 92 1.65 11.66 4.69
CA THR A 92 2.97 12.09 5.15
C THR A 92 3.16 11.47 6.53
N ALA A 93 4.34 10.92 6.78
CA ALA A 93 4.87 10.91 8.12
C ALA A 93 5.06 12.39 8.52
N ALA A 94 3.96 13.12 8.75
CA ALA A 94 3.89 14.48 9.26
C ALA A 94 4.25 14.48 10.75
N ARG A 95 5.38 13.82 11.01
CA ARG A 95 6.23 13.87 12.18
C ARG A 95 7.70 14.11 11.77
N LEU A 96 8.04 14.11 10.47
CA LEU A 96 9.44 14.08 10.03
C LEU A 96 10.08 15.42 9.66
N LEU A 97 9.39 16.56 9.63
CA LEU A 97 10.07 17.86 9.41
C LEU A 97 9.51 19.09 10.17
N GLY A 98 8.73 18.93 11.25
CA GLY A 98 8.28 20.08 12.03
C GLY A 98 7.78 19.74 13.44
N ARG A 99 8.52 20.22 14.45
CA ARG A 99 8.18 20.45 15.87
C ARG A 99 6.95 19.70 16.43
N GLU A 100 7.21 18.77 17.35
CA GLU A 100 6.20 18.26 18.28
C GLU A 100 5.51 19.43 19.01
N GLY A 101 4.19 19.53 18.90
CA GLY A 101 3.36 20.48 19.67
C GLY A 101 2.37 21.33 18.87
N GLY A 102 2.44 21.34 17.53
CA GLY A 102 1.43 22.01 16.71
C GLY A 102 0.18 21.15 16.56
N SER A 103 -0.99 21.66 16.97
CA SER A 103 -2.28 21.14 16.50
C SER A 103 -2.24 21.09 14.97
N PRO A 104 -2.72 20.01 14.30
CA PRO A 104 -2.76 19.97 12.84
C PRO A 104 -3.43 21.25 12.35
N SER A 105 -2.69 22.05 11.61
CA SER A 105 -3.23 23.32 11.13
C SER A 105 -4.44 23.00 10.26
N LEU A 106 -5.53 23.77 10.39
CA LEU A 106 -6.73 23.65 9.54
C LEU A 106 -6.39 23.65 8.03
N PHE A 107 -5.20 24.15 7.66
CA PHE A 107 -4.65 24.16 6.31
C PHE A 107 -4.20 22.77 5.80
N GLU A 108 -3.74 21.86 6.67
CA GLU A 108 -3.35 20.50 6.25
C GLU A 108 -4.58 19.64 5.93
N SER A 109 -5.70 19.82 6.66
CA SER A 109 -6.92 19.04 6.39
C SER A 109 -7.54 19.37 5.04
N GLU A 110 -7.55 20.64 4.62
CA GLU A 110 -8.21 21.05 3.38
C GLU A 110 -7.45 20.58 2.12
N TYR A 111 -6.11 20.59 2.14
CA TYR A 111 -5.27 20.13 1.03
C TYR A 111 -5.39 18.61 0.80
N HIS A 112 -5.48 17.83 1.88
CA HIS A 112 -5.71 16.40 1.77
C HIS A 112 -7.07 16.06 1.13
N GLU A 113 -8.03 16.98 1.19
CA GLU A 113 -9.39 16.78 0.70
C GLU A 113 -9.60 17.22 -0.76
N LYS A 114 -8.94 18.30 -1.21
CA LYS A 114 -9.17 18.91 -2.53
C LYS A 114 -8.01 18.72 -3.50
N ASN A 115 -7.83 17.49 -4.01
CA ASN A 115 -6.93 17.20 -5.13
C ASN A 115 -7.47 16.03 -5.98
N ALA A 116 -7.01 15.94 -7.23
CA ALA A 116 -7.50 14.96 -8.20
C ALA A 116 -7.36 13.51 -7.73
N LEU A 117 -6.30 13.19 -6.98
CA LEU A 117 -6.07 11.83 -6.46
C LEU A 117 -7.07 11.48 -5.36
N THR A 118 -7.27 12.37 -4.40
CA THR A 118 -8.27 12.21 -3.34
C THR A 118 -9.66 12.05 -3.93
N TYR A 119 -10.01 12.88 -4.93
CA TYR A 119 -11.30 12.78 -5.62
C TYR A 119 -11.47 11.43 -6.31
N LEU A 120 -10.48 10.99 -7.10
CA LEU A 120 -10.50 9.67 -7.74
C LEU A 120 -10.74 8.56 -6.70
N PHE A 121 -9.99 8.56 -5.60
CA PHE A 121 -10.11 7.56 -4.54
C PHE A 121 -11.50 7.52 -3.90
N THR A 122 -12.14 8.68 -3.68
CA THR A 122 -13.51 8.75 -3.17
C THR A 122 -14.50 8.19 -4.20
N GLU A 123 -14.35 8.55 -5.47
CA GLU A 123 -15.26 8.09 -6.52
C GLU A 123 -15.18 6.57 -6.77
N MET A 124 -14.02 5.93 -6.50
CA MET A 124 -13.90 4.47 -6.58
C MET A 124 -14.98 3.75 -5.75
N GLY A 125 -15.15 4.17 -4.50
CA GLY A 125 -16.16 3.62 -3.59
C GLY A 125 -17.55 4.20 -3.82
N ARG A 126 -17.67 5.49 -4.14
CA ARG A 126 -18.98 6.15 -4.33
C ARG A 126 -19.72 5.66 -5.57
N GLN A 127 -19.03 5.50 -6.69
CA GLN A 127 -19.64 5.16 -7.99
C GLN A 127 -19.49 3.68 -8.36
N ASN A 128 -18.93 2.86 -7.46
CA ASN A 128 -18.62 1.45 -7.75
C ASN A 128 -17.78 1.30 -9.05
N ARG A 129 -16.75 2.15 -9.19
CA ARG A 129 -15.90 2.15 -10.39
C ARG A 129 -15.10 0.86 -10.50
N SER A 130 -14.69 0.53 -11.73
CA SER A 130 -13.69 -0.52 -11.95
C SER A 130 -12.40 -0.14 -11.25
N TRP A 131 -11.79 -1.08 -10.52
CA TRP A 131 -10.52 -0.86 -9.85
C TRP A 131 -9.37 -0.54 -10.81
N ASP A 132 -9.49 -0.95 -12.07
CA ASP A 132 -8.55 -0.61 -13.14
C ASP A 132 -8.45 0.91 -13.34
N ASP A 133 -9.50 1.69 -13.02
CA ASP A 133 -9.53 3.15 -13.15
C ASP A 133 -8.43 3.85 -12.34
N LEU A 134 -7.90 3.19 -11.29
CA LEU A 134 -6.72 3.69 -10.58
C LEU A 134 -5.48 3.83 -11.49
N LEU A 135 -5.42 3.08 -12.60
CA LEU A 135 -4.32 3.10 -13.57
C LEU A 135 -4.74 3.62 -14.94
N ILE A 136 -6.00 3.45 -15.34
CA ILE A 136 -6.43 3.72 -16.71
C ILE A 136 -7.37 4.92 -16.86
N ALA A 137 -7.86 5.50 -15.76
CA ALA A 137 -8.78 6.63 -15.84
C ALA A 137 -8.15 7.81 -16.62
N LYS A 138 -8.99 8.44 -17.43
CA LYS A 138 -8.66 9.61 -18.26
C LYS A 138 -9.46 10.85 -17.87
N ASP A 139 -10.31 10.71 -16.86
CA ASP A 139 -11.14 11.76 -16.31
C ASP A 139 -10.55 12.23 -14.98
N TYR A 140 -10.31 13.53 -14.88
CA TYR A 140 -9.73 14.18 -13.70
C TYR A 140 -10.60 15.35 -13.28
N ARG A 141 -10.87 15.45 -11.97
CA ARG A 141 -11.34 16.69 -11.35
C ARG A 141 -10.14 17.41 -10.76
N LEU A 142 -9.74 18.50 -11.40
CA LEU A 142 -8.59 19.31 -11.02
C LEU A 142 -9.03 20.39 -10.03
N PHE A 143 -8.21 20.68 -9.03
CA PHE A 143 -8.50 21.71 -8.03
C PHE A 143 -7.49 22.86 -8.14
N PRO A 144 -7.96 24.11 -8.27
CA PRO A 144 -7.10 25.29 -8.17
C PRO A 144 -6.81 25.55 -6.69
N SER A 145 -5.77 24.94 -6.14
CA SER A 145 -5.33 25.29 -4.79
C SER A 145 -4.45 26.53 -4.86
N GLU A 146 -4.89 27.64 -4.24
CA GLU A 146 -4.11 28.88 -4.09
C GLU A 146 -3.11 28.81 -2.93
N ARG A 147 -3.29 27.89 -1.98
CA ARG A 147 -2.60 27.88 -0.69
C ARG A 147 -1.84 26.59 -0.47
N PHE A 148 -0.68 26.46 -1.10
CA PHE A 148 0.19 25.33 -0.83
C PHE A 148 0.90 25.46 0.51
N ALA A 149 0.87 24.37 1.27
CA ALA A 149 1.97 24.06 2.18
C ALA A 149 3.24 23.94 1.31
N VAL A 150 4.04 24.99 1.39
CA VAL A 150 5.35 25.12 0.76
C VAL A 150 6.27 24.05 1.36
N ILE A 151 6.24 22.83 0.82
CA ILE A 151 7.30 21.86 1.14
C ILE A 151 8.51 22.30 0.31
N GLN A 152 9.46 22.98 0.95
CA GLN A 152 10.71 23.48 0.34
C GLN A 152 10.57 24.52 -0.79
N GLY A 153 9.54 25.37 -0.77
CA GLY A 153 9.40 26.48 -1.74
C GLY A 153 8.46 26.19 -2.91
N ILE A 154 8.04 24.93 -3.14
CA ILE A 154 7.38 24.53 -4.39
C ILE A 154 6.04 23.85 -4.12
N GLY A 155 4.98 24.65 -4.13
CA GLY A 155 3.60 24.15 -4.14
C GLY A 155 3.15 23.81 -5.55
N VAL A 156 2.54 22.64 -5.76
CA VAL A 156 2.04 22.23 -7.08
C VAL A 156 0.59 21.80 -7.00
N ASN A 157 -0.31 22.64 -7.52
CA ASN A 157 -1.71 22.27 -7.74
C ASN A 157 -1.87 21.43 -8.99
N ASP A 158 -3.05 20.81 -9.07
CA ASP A 158 -3.46 20.03 -10.22
C ASP A 158 -3.44 20.87 -11.51
N TYR A 159 -3.70 22.18 -11.42
CA TYR A 159 -3.71 23.09 -12.57
C TYR A 159 -2.30 23.25 -13.15
N GLY A 160 -1.34 23.68 -12.34
CA GLY A 160 0.06 23.82 -12.72
C GLY A 160 0.66 22.48 -13.13
N PHE A 161 0.28 21.39 -12.46
CA PHE A 161 0.72 20.04 -12.83
C PHE A 161 0.25 19.64 -14.23
N MET A 162 -0.99 19.96 -14.61
CA MET A 162 -1.58 19.59 -15.91
C MET A 162 -1.40 20.66 -17.00
N ALA A 163 -0.83 21.83 -16.71
CA ALA A 163 -0.78 22.98 -17.61
C ALA A 163 -0.02 22.74 -18.93
N ALA A 164 0.93 21.79 -18.94
CA ALA A 164 1.64 21.42 -20.17
C ALA A 164 0.77 20.58 -21.14
N LEU A 165 -0.28 19.91 -20.64
CA LEU A 165 -1.22 19.15 -21.45
C LEU A 165 -2.48 19.95 -21.81
N ILE A 166 -2.81 20.94 -21.00
CA ILE A 166 -4.02 21.76 -21.13
C ILE A 166 -3.58 23.22 -21.11
N PRO A 167 -3.26 23.81 -22.28
CA PRO A 167 -2.68 25.14 -22.36
C PRO A 167 -3.51 26.22 -21.65
N ASP A 168 -4.85 26.07 -21.64
CA ASP A 168 -5.79 26.97 -20.95
C ASP A 168 -5.61 27.01 -19.43
N LEU A 169 -4.94 26.03 -18.83
CA LEU A 169 -4.59 26.06 -17.40
C LEU A 169 -3.33 26.89 -17.12
N LYS A 170 -2.50 27.17 -18.13
CA LYS A 170 -1.25 27.91 -17.95
C LYS A 170 -1.51 29.37 -17.56
N SER A 171 -2.50 30.01 -18.20
CA SER A 171 -2.96 31.36 -17.84
C SER A 171 -3.48 31.42 -16.40
N LEU A 172 -4.16 30.37 -15.96
CA LEU A 172 -4.73 30.24 -14.61
C LEU A 172 -3.66 29.90 -13.55
N SER A 173 -2.58 29.20 -13.91
CA SER A 173 -1.53 28.81 -12.96
C SER A 173 -0.59 29.95 -12.54
N GLY A 174 -0.47 31.00 -13.34
CA GLY A 174 0.54 32.06 -13.18
C GLY A 174 0.01 33.42 -12.68
N THR A 175 -1.31 33.59 -12.59
CA THR A 175 -1.92 34.85 -12.13
C THR A 175 -2.61 34.63 -10.79
N TYR A 176 -2.31 35.50 -9.81
CA TYR A 176 -3.20 35.79 -8.68
C TYR A 176 -4.46 36.51 -9.21
N SER A 177 -5.13 35.89 -10.18
CA SER A 177 -6.30 36.45 -10.83
C SER A 177 -7.47 36.26 -9.88
N SER A 178 -8.15 37.36 -9.56
CA SER A 178 -9.43 37.32 -8.84
C SER A 178 -10.49 36.45 -9.53
N GLU A 179 -10.30 36.08 -10.80
CA GLU A 179 -11.19 35.18 -11.54
C GLU A 179 -11.11 33.72 -11.07
N LEU A 180 -9.98 33.28 -10.48
CA LEU A 180 -9.86 31.95 -9.87
C LEU A 180 -10.63 31.82 -8.54
N SER A 181 -11.00 32.94 -7.92
CA SER A 181 -11.69 32.93 -6.62
C SER A 181 -13.05 32.23 -6.65
N ASN A 182 -13.65 32.04 -7.83
CA ASN A 182 -14.97 31.41 -7.98
C ASN A 182 -14.93 29.96 -8.51
N GLU A 183 -13.87 29.52 -9.18
CA GLU A 183 -13.78 28.14 -9.68
C GLU A 183 -13.25 27.22 -8.58
N THR A 184 -14.09 26.34 -8.03
CA THR A 184 -13.66 25.41 -6.97
C THR A 184 -12.98 24.15 -7.51
N HIS A 185 -13.23 23.82 -8.78
CA HIS A 185 -12.66 22.69 -9.49
C HIS A 185 -12.96 22.77 -10.99
N ARG A 186 -12.20 22.04 -11.81
CA ARG A 186 -12.44 21.84 -13.24
C ARG A 186 -12.35 20.37 -13.62
N ASP A 187 -13.37 19.87 -14.30
CA ASP A 187 -13.36 18.52 -14.85
C ASP A 187 -12.67 18.51 -16.22
N VAL A 188 -11.79 17.53 -16.42
CA VAL A 188 -11.00 17.34 -17.64
C VAL A 188 -11.10 15.88 -18.07
N ARG A 189 -11.28 15.68 -19.38
CA ARG A 189 -11.29 14.37 -20.02
C ARG A 189 -10.22 14.31 -21.11
N PHE A 190 -9.31 13.35 -20.99
CA PHE A 190 -8.34 13.02 -22.04
C PHE A 190 -8.87 11.92 -22.96
N SER A 191 -8.24 11.74 -24.12
CA SER A 191 -8.57 10.61 -25.00
C SER A 191 -8.31 9.27 -24.31
N GLY A 192 -9.14 8.27 -24.58
CA GLY A 192 -9.00 6.90 -24.06
C GLY A 192 -7.63 6.29 -24.32
N ASN A 193 -7.00 6.66 -25.45
CA ASN A 193 -5.68 6.19 -25.86
C ASN A 193 -4.53 7.19 -25.59
N ASP A 194 -4.76 8.25 -24.79
CA ASP A 194 -3.71 9.22 -24.50
C ASP A 194 -2.56 8.55 -23.72
N PRO A 195 -1.33 8.51 -24.29
CA PRO A 195 -0.20 7.80 -23.68
C PRO A 195 0.43 8.54 -22.50
N ARG A 196 0.01 9.78 -22.21
CA ARG A 196 0.65 10.67 -21.22
C ARG A 196 -0.01 10.65 -19.85
N VAL A 197 -1.23 10.13 -19.74
CA VAL A 197 -2.05 10.15 -18.51
C VAL A 197 -2.47 8.74 -18.10
N ALA A 198 -2.49 8.44 -16.81
CA ALA A 198 -2.78 7.12 -16.25
C ALA A 198 -3.32 7.23 -14.81
N GLY A 199 -4.63 7.46 -14.67
CA GLY A 199 -5.34 7.46 -13.39
C GLY A 199 -4.57 8.13 -12.24
N ALA A 200 -4.42 7.39 -11.13
CA ALA A 200 -3.78 7.83 -9.91
C ALA A 200 -2.29 8.16 -10.06
N ILE A 201 -1.57 7.48 -10.96
CA ILE A 201 -0.10 7.60 -11.08
C ILE A 201 0.34 8.82 -11.89
N THR A 202 -0.59 9.54 -12.51
CA THR A 202 -0.36 10.86 -13.14
C THR A 202 -1.15 11.96 -12.43
N THR A 203 -1.09 11.96 -11.10
CA THR A 203 -1.63 13.05 -10.27
C THR A 203 -0.49 13.79 -9.58
N SER A 204 -0.70 15.08 -9.29
CA SER A 204 0.26 15.93 -8.57
C SER A 204 0.73 15.28 -7.26
N ARG A 205 -0.22 14.77 -6.46
CA ARG A 205 0.03 14.16 -5.15
C ARG A 205 0.85 12.88 -5.24
N PHE A 206 0.61 12.00 -6.21
CA PHE A 206 1.44 10.81 -6.42
C PHE A 206 2.86 11.21 -6.83
N MET A 207 2.97 12.11 -7.81
CA MET A 207 4.25 12.46 -8.44
C MET A 207 5.19 13.22 -7.51
N THR A 208 4.64 14.07 -6.64
CA THR A 208 5.37 14.82 -5.61
C THR A 208 5.73 13.96 -4.40
N ARG A 209 4.86 13.03 -3.99
CA ARG A 209 5.10 12.14 -2.83
C ARG A 209 6.35 11.28 -3.00
N PHE A 210 6.61 10.83 -4.21
CA PHE A 210 7.69 9.88 -4.50
C PHE A 210 8.92 10.54 -5.15
N VAL A 211 9.16 11.81 -4.83
CA VAL A 211 10.42 12.50 -5.17
C VAL A 211 11.46 12.21 -4.08
N THR A 212 12.73 12.10 -4.48
CA THR A 212 13.89 12.10 -3.58
C THR A 212 14.93 13.06 -4.14
N THR A 213 15.67 12.61 -5.14
CA THR A 213 16.72 13.34 -5.86
C THR A 213 16.47 13.19 -7.36
N GLY A 214 17.09 14.05 -8.18
CA GLY A 214 16.92 14.03 -9.64
C GLY A 214 17.14 12.66 -10.28
N LEU A 215 18.08 11.88 -9.76
CA LEU A 215 18.56 10.61 -10.33
C LEU A 215 17.66 9.39 -10.01
N ASN A 216 17.00 9.35 -8.84
CA ASN A 216 16.26 8.15 -8.39
C ASN A 216 14.73 8.32 -8.30
N LYS A 217 14.19 9.53 -8.53
CA LYS A 217 12.75 9.82 -8.44
C LYS A 217 11.89 8.85 -9.26
N ASN A 218 12.32 8.51 -10.47
CA ASN A 218 11.55 7.66 -11.38
C ASN A 218 11.55 6.20 -10.96
N ARG A 219 12.67 5.69 -10.46
CA ARG A 219 12.77 4.34 -9.90
C ARG A 219 11.92 4.18 -8.66
N LYS A 220 11.85 5.21 -7.81
CA LYS A 220 10.99 5.21 -6.62
C LYS A 220 9.51 5.17 -6.99
N ARG A 221 9.08 5.97 -7.98
CA ARG A 221 7.71 5.90 -8.54
C ARG A 221 7.41 4.51 -9.10
N ALA A 222 8.32 3.94 -9.89
CA ALA A 222 8.18 2.58 -10.41
C ALA A 222 8.07 1.54 -9.28
N ALA A 223 8.93 1.60 -8.27
CA ALA A 223 8.88 0.68 -7.13
C ALA A 223 7.53 0.74 -6.39
N GLU A 224 6.97 1.94 -6.24
CA GLU A 224 5.66 2.12 -5.62
C GLU A 224 4.51 1.60 -6.50
N VAL A 225 4.60 1.73 -7.83
CA VAL A 225 3.66 1.07 -8.76
C VAL A 225 3.69 -0.44 -8.59
N PHE A 226 4.88 -1.05 -8.56
CA PHE A 226 5.02 -2.50 -8.33
C PHE A 226 4.46 -2.93 -6.98
N ARG A 227 4.72 -2.17 -5.91
CA ARG A 227 4.20 -2.50 -4.59
C ARG A 227 2.68 -2.42 -4.52
N VAL A 228 2.10 -1.34 -5.05
CA VAL A 228 0.66 -1.09 -4.99
C VAL A 228 -0.09 -2.06 -5.89
N PHE A 229 0.35 -2.21 -7.14
CA PHE A 229 -0.45 -2.87 -8.17
C PHE A 229 -0.03 -4.31 -8.47
N LEU A 230 1.19 -4.71 -8.09
CA LEU A 230 1.73 -6.04 -8.37
C LEU A 230 2.21 -6.77 -7.11
N CYS A 231 2.02 -6.18 -5.93
CA CYS A 231 2.39 -6.72 -4.62
C CYS A 231 3.87 -7.12 -4.51
N ASP A 232 4.70 -6.51 -5.35
CA ASP A 232 6.13 -6.75 -5.43
C ASP A 232 6.82 -5.63 -4.65
N SER A 233 7.25 -5.95 -3.42
CA SER A 233 7.83 -4.99 -2.48
C SER A 233 9.28 -4.67 -2.86
N MET A 234 9.42 -3.91 -3.94
CA MET A 234 10.71 -3.40 -4.38
C MET A 234 11.10 -2.12 -3.65
N SER A 235 12.41 -1.93 -3.50
CA SER A 235 13.00 -0.69 -2.99
C SER A 235 14.01 -0.18 -4.01
N ALA A 236 13.89 1.09 -4.41
CA ALA A 236 14.99 1.75 -5.11
C ALA A 236 16.18 1.83 -4.13
N ALA A 237 17.38 1.47 -4.59
CA ALA A 237 18.59 1.70 -3.81
C ALA A 237 18.75 3.21 -3.63
N ILE A 238 18.61 3.68 -2.40
CA ILE A 238 18.93 5.07 -2.03
C ILE A 238 20.34 5.00 -1.45
N PRO A 239 21.34 5.67 -2.05
CA PRO A 239 22.66 5.79 -1.44
C PRO A 239 22.52 6.32 -0.01
N SER A 240 23.26 5.74 0.94
CA SER A 240 23.24 6.20 2.32
C SER A 240 23.88 7.60 2.39
N THR A 241 23.18 8.54 3.02
CA THR A 241 23.59 9.94 3.23
C THR A 241 24.84 10.14 4.08
N GLU A 242 25.67 9.11 4.26
CA GLU A 242 26.91 9.14 5.03
C GLU A 242 28.08 9.62 4.14
N GLY A 243 28.06 10.92 3.82
CA GLY A 243 29.28 11.74 3.75
C GLY A 243 30.19 11.64 2.52
N LYS A 244 29.80 10.96 1.43
CA LYS A 244 30.56 11.01 0.14
C LYS A 244 29.68 11.23 -1.09
N ASP A 245 28.42 11.60 -0.89
CA ASP A 245 27.43 11.67 -1.97
C ASP A 245 27.63 12.87 -2.90
N ASP A 246 28.20 13.97 -2.41
CA ASP A 246 28.51 15.13 -3.25
C ASP A 246 29.44 14.74 -4.41
N GLN A 247 30.31 13.74 -4.24
CA GLN A 247 31.21 13.29 -5.31
C GLN A 247 30.51 12.48 -6.41
N ILE A 248 29.46 11.71 -6.10
CA ILE A 248 28.67 10.99 -7.13
C ILE A 248 27.72 11.95 -7.83
N PHE A 249 27.17 12.93 -7.11
CA PHE A 249 26.37 14.01 -7.69
C PHE A 249 27.24 14.94 -8.56
N ASP A 250 28.44 15.32 -8.12
CA ASP A 250 29.43 16.12 -8.89
C ASP A 250 29.91 15.40 -10.16
N LEU A 251 30.04 14.07 -10.11
CA LEU A 251 30.43 13.26 -11.26
C LEU A 251 29.32 13.16 -12.33
N MET A 252 28.07 13.43 -11.99
CA MET A 252 26.93 13.31 -12.92
C MET A 252 26.23 14.62 -13.25
N LEU A 253 26.29 15.63 -12.37
CA LEU A 253 25.64 16.92 -12.53
C LEU A 253 26.57 18.03 -12.00
N PRO A 254 27.30 18.73 -12.89
CA PRO A 254 28.10 19.89 -12.48
C PRO A 254 27.21 20.92 -11.78
N HIS A 255 27.64 21.38 -10.61
CA HIS A 255 26.80 22.00 -9.57
C HIS A 255 25.99 23.27 -9.93
N ASP A 256 26.08 23.82 -11.15
CA ASP A 256 25.54 25.16 -11.45
C ASP A 256 24.59 25.25 -12.67
N GLN A 257 24.11 24.13 -13.23
CA GLN A 257 23.23 24.18 -14.41
C GLN A 257 21.90 23.45 -14.19
N SER A 258 20.80 24.20 -14.30
CA SER A 258 19.46 23.61 -14.44
C SER A 258 19.39 22.82 -15.75
N MET A 259 19.30 21.50 -15.67
CA MET A 259 19.14 20.67 -16.87
C MET A 259 17.75 20.84 -17.48
N THR A 260 17.71 20.99 -18.80
CA THR A 260 16.49 20.93 -19.60
C THR A 260 15.92 19.50 -19.65
N GLU A 261 14.64 19.36 -19.96
CA GLU A 261 13.99 18.04 -20.10
C GLU A 261 14.69 17.13 -21.12
N ASN A 262 15.22 17.72 -22.20
CA ASN A 262 15.96 16.98 -23.23
C ASN A 262 17.28 16.43 -22.70
N GLU A 263 18.02 17.19 -21.89
CA GLU A 263 19.29 16.73 -21.32
C GLU A 263 19.06 15.61 -20.28
N ILE A 264 17.98 15.70 -19.49
CA ILE A 264 17.56 14.62 -18.59
C ILE A 264 17.26 13.34 -19.39
N ARG A 265 16.59 13.44 -20.54
CA ARG A 265 16.31 12.28 -21.43
C ARG A 265 17.60 11.67 -21.96
N THR A 266 18.54 12.49 -22.44
CA THR A 266 19.83 12.02 -22.98
C THR A 266 20.67 11.30 -21.92
N MET A 267 20.79 11.88 -20.72
CA MET A 267 21.51 11.23 -19.63
C MET A 267 20.86 9.92 -19.17
N ALA A 268 19.52 9.88 -19.08
CA ALA A 268 18.81 8.66 -18.70
C ALA A 268 19.08 7.52 -19.69
N GLN A 269 19.14 7.81 -21.00
CA GLN A 269 19.48 6.84 -22.04
C GLN A 269 20.94 6.36 -21.99
N GLN A 270 21.87 7.22 -21.57
CA GLN A 270 23.29 6.87 -21.43
C GLN A 270 23.60 6.11 -20.13
N SER A 271 22.83 6.34 -19.06
CA SER A 271 23.06 5.68 -17.77
C SER A 271 22.86 4.17 -17.76
N ASP A 272 22.09 3.63 -18.72
CA ASP A 272 21.83 2.20 -18.86
C ASP A 272 23.10 1.37 -19.12
N SER A 273 24.13 1.96 -19.73
CA SER A 273 25.36 1.25 -20.09
C SER A 273 26.39 1.15 -18.96
N LEU A 274 26.28 1.95 -17.89
CA LEU A 274 27.33 2.06 -16.86
C LEU A 274 27.15 1.09 -15.68
N HIS A 275 25.91 0.70 -15.35
CA HIS A 275 25.62 -0.13 -14.16
C HIS A 275 24.75 -1.37 -14.42
N GLY A 276 24.20 -1.53 -15.62
CA GLY A 276 23.26 -2.60 -15.98
C GLY A 276 23.89 -3.99 -16.25
N SER A 277 25.18 -4.20 -15.99
CA SER A 277 25.85 -5.49 -16.26
C SER A 277 26.17 -6.30 -15.00
N ARG A 278 26.15 -5.69 -13.81
CA ARG A 278 26.45 -6.40 -12.56
C ARG A 278 25.23 -7.20 -12.07
N PRO A 279 25.36 -8.49 -11.69
CA PRO A 279 24.22 -9.35 -11.34
C PRO A 279 23.34 -8.83 -10.19
N ASP A 280 23.97 -8.23 -9.18
CA ASP A 280 23.38 -7.58 -8.02
C ASP A 280 22.59 -6.31 -8.39
N CYS A 281 23.14 -5.46 -9.26
CA CYS A 281 22.42 -4.30 -9.79
C CYS A 281 21.25 -4.73 -10.70
N ASN A 282 21.47 -5.76 -11.51
CA ASN A 282 20.46 -6.26 -12.43
C ASN A 282 19.21 -6.80 -11.74
N ALA A 283 19.28 -7.21 -10.48
CA ALA A 283 18.13 -7.74 -9.75
C ALA A 283 16.98 -6.72 -9.57
N CYS A 284 17.29 -5.43 -9.45
CA CYS A 284 16.29 -4.36 -9.34
C CYS A 284 16.14 -3.56 -10.64
N HIS A 285 17.25 -3.26 -11.30
CA HIS A 285 17.27 -2.37 -12.47
C HIS A 285 16.47 -2.93 -13.66
N PHE A 286 16.44 -4.26 -13.85
CA PHE A 286 15.69 -4.86 -14.96
C PHE A 286 14.18 -4.57 -14.92
N LYS A 287 13.62 -4.35 -13.71
CA LYS A 287 12.22 -3.96 -13.51
C LYS A 287 12.06 -2.45 -13.46
N LEU A 288 12.88 -1.78 -12.64
CA LEU A 288 12.68 -0.38 -12.30
C LEU A 288 13.10 0.60 -13.40
N ASP A 289 14.14 0.29 -14.18
CA ASP A 289 14.62 1.22 -15.22
C ASP A 289 13.64 1.33 -16.40
N PRO A 290 13.18 0.22 -17.02
CA PRO A 290 12.26 0.30 -18.15
C PRO A 290 10.93 0.96 -17.76
N MET A 291 10.44 0.71 -16.55
CA MET A 291 9.23 1.37 -16.04
C MET A 291 9.50 2.82 -15.66
N GLY A 292 10.63 3.10 -15.00
CA GLY A 292 11.02 4.45 -14.60
C GLY A 292 11.11 5.43 -15.78
N ARG A 293 11.46 4.96 -16.98
CA ARG A 293 11.47 5.78 -18.20
C ARG A 293 10.11 6.38 -18.54
N THR A 294 9.00 5.73 -18.21
CA THR A 294 7.66 6.30 -18.45
C THR A 294 7.36 7.49 -17.53
N PHE A 295 8.12 7.65 -16.45
CA PHE A 295 8.01 8.74 -15.50
C PHE A 295 9.01 9.88 -15.75
N LEU A 296 9.68 9.94 -16.91
CA LEU A 296 10.58 11.04 -17.30
C LEU A 296 9.81 12.37 -17.44
N THR A 297 9.43 12.93 -16.30
CA THR A 297 8.66 14.15 -16.16
C THR A 297 9.09 14.89 -14.89
N SER A 298 8.85 16.20 -14.90
CA SER A 298 9.00 17.01 -13.71
C SER A 298 8.10 16.46 -12.59
N PRO A 299 8.53 16.49 -11.32
CA PRO A 299 7.61 16.26 -10.22
C PRO A 299 6.49 17.30 -10.13
N PHE A 300 6.69 18.45 -10.78
CA PHE A 300 5.84 19.63 -10.66
C PHE A 300 4.96 19.88 -11.88
N ALA A 301 5.26 19.23 -13.00
CA ALA A 301 4.49 19.33 -14.23
C ALA A 301 4.54 17.98 -14.95
N LEU A 302 3.40 17.57 -15.49
CA LEU A 302 3.32 16.42 -16.38
C LEU A 302 3.91 16.80 -17.74
N SER A 303 4.73 15.93 -18.34
CA SER A 303 5.37 16.22 -19.62
C SER A 303 4.33 16.31 -20.74
N ALA A 304 4.51 17.26 -21.65
CA ALA A 304 3.71 17.36 -22.87
C ALA A 304 3.93 16.17 -23.81
N GLN A 305 5.05 15.47 -23.67
CA GLN A 305 5.46 14.34 -24.50
C GLN A 305 5.43 13.03 -23.70
N ALA A 306 4.89 11.98 -24.32
CA ALA A 306 4.98 10.65 -23.75
C ALA A 306 6.45 10.17 -23.72
N SER A 307 6.77 9.34 -22.74
CA SER A 307 8.10 8.76 -22.58
C SER A 307 7.98 7.24 -22.69
N PRO A 308 8.51 6.61 -23.75
CA PRO A 308 8.40 5.17 -23.92
C PRO A 308 9.19 4.43 -22.85
N GLY A 309 8.72 3.22 -22.53
CA GLY A 309 9.31 2.37 -21.50
C GLY A 309 8.85 0.93 -21.66
N ALA A 310 8.89 0.17 -20.56
CA ALA A 310 8.33 -1.18 -20.52
C ALA A 310 7.91 -1.59 -19.11
N LEU A 311 6.90 -2.45 -19.03
CA LEU A 311 6.64 -3.26 -17.85
C LEU A 311 7.52 -4.51 -17.92
N SER A 312 8.41 -4.68 -16.96
CA SER A 312 9.33 -5.83 -16.90
C SER A 312 9.18 -6.56 -15.57
N PHE A 313 9.01 -7.88 -15.59
CA PHE A 313 8.97 -8.72 -14.38
C PHE A 313 9.36 -10.16 -14.68
N LYS A 314 9.53 -10.98 -13.63
CA LYS A 314 9.83 -12.41 -13.76
C LYS A 314 8.55 -13.23 -13.53
N ARG A 315 8.27 -14.17 -14.42
CA ARG A 315 7.24 -15.20 -14.26
C ARG A 315 7.95 -16.56 -14.30
N GLY A 316 8.17 -17.14 -13.12
CA GLY A 316 9.09 -18.26 -12.98
C GLY A 316 10.52 -17.87 -13.38
N GLN A 317 11.10 -18.60 -14.33
CA GLN A 317 12.44 -18.29 -14.86
C GLN A 317 12.42 -17.33 -16.06
N GLN A 318 11.24 -17.03 -16.63
CA GLN A 318 11.13 -16.16 -17.80
C GLN A 318 11.01 -14.69 -17.39
N ILE A 319 11.75 -13.83 -18.09
CA ILE A 319 11.56 -12.38 -18.03
C ILE A 319 10.47 -12.00 -19.02
N VAL A 320 9.37 -11.45 -18.51
CA VAL A 320 8.30 -10.84 -19.31
C VAL A 320 8.64 -9.36 -19.46
N LYS A 321 8.64 -8.86 -20.71
CA LYS A 321 8.87 -7.44 -21.04
C LYS A 321 7.79 -6.97 -22.00
N VAL A 322 6.93 -6.07 -21.54
CA VAL A 322 5.85 -5.48 -22.33
C VAL A 322 6.23 -4.03 -22.66
N PRO A 323 6.63 -3.73 -23.91
CA PRO A 323 6.96 -2.37 -24.32
C PRO A 323 5.70 -1.48 -24.31
N VAL A 324 5.87 -0.21 -23.93
CA VAL A 324 4.77 0.77 -23.86
C VAL A 324 5.24 2.13 -24.37
N LYS A 325 4.35 2.89 -25.01
CA LYS A 325 4.67 4.22 -25.56
C LYS A 325 4.69 5.33 -24.51
N GLY A 326 4.12 5.09 -23.33
CA GLY A 326 4.02 6.07 -22.27
C GLY A 326 3.35 5.50 -21.03
N ILE A 327 3.21 6.35 -20.02
CA ILE A 327 2.60 5.99 -18.74
C ILE A 327 1.13 5.56 -18.88
N GLY A 328 0.40 6.11 -19.85
CA GLY A 328 -0.98 5.73 -20.16
C GLY A 328 -1.10 4.29 -20.64
N GLU A 329 -0.21 3.85 -21.54
CA GLU A 329 -0.16 2.45 -21.99
C GLU A 329 0.42 1.54 -20.90
N LEU A 330 1.31 2.04 -20.03
CA LEU A 330 1.82 1.30 -18.87
C LEU A 330 0.70 0.89 -17.91
N GLY A 331 -0.19 1.84 -17.56
CA GLY A 331 -1.33 1.55 -16.70
C GLY A 331 -2.21 0.42 -17.25
N ALA A 332 -2.53 0.49 -18.55
CA ALA A 332 -3.28 -0.56 -19.24
C ALA A 332 -2.53 -1.91 -19.23
N ALA A 333 -1.23 -1.91 -19.56
CA ALA A 333 -0.41 -3.12 -19.57
C ALA A 333 -0.37 -3.82 -18.20
N ILE A 334 -0.33 -3.05 -17.10
CA ILE A 334 -0.38 -3.59 -15.73
C ILE A 334 -1.72 -4.26 -15.47
N THR A 335 -2.84 -3.61 -15.78
CA THR A 335 -4.19 -4.16 -15.53
C THR A 335 -4.47 -5.45 -16.30
N GLN A 336 -3.73 -5.72 -17.38
CA GLN A 336 -3.84 -6.95 -18.16
C GLN A 336 -3.08 -8.14 -17.56
N GLN A 337 -2.31 -7.95 -16.48
CA GLN A 337 -1.52 -9.02 -15.89
C GLN A 337 -2.30 -9.83 -14.83
N PRO A 338 -2.15 -11.17 -14.79
CA PRO A 338 -2.70 -11.99 -13.71
C PRO A 338 -2.17 -11.60 -12.32
N GLU A 339 -0.90 -11.19 -12.25
CA GLU A 339 -0.25 -10.72 -11.03
C GLU A 339 -0.96 -9.48 -10.46
N TYR A 340 -1.50 -8.61 -11.32
CA TYR A 340 -2.30 -7.47 -10.90
C TYR A 340 -3.58 -7.93 -10.21
N VAL A 341 -4.38 -8.76 -10.87
CA VAL A 341 -5.66 -9.27 -10.32
C VAL A 341 -5.45 -9.95 -8.97
N SER A 342 -4.46 -10.85 -8.88
CA SER A 342 -4.10 -11.53 -7.63
C SER A 342 -3.73 -10.54 -6.53
N CYS A 343 -2.92 -9.52 -6.84
CA CYS A 343 -2.51 -8.52 -5.86
C CYS A 343 -3.71 -7.69 -5.36
N GLN A 344 -4.63 -7.31 -6.25
CA GLN A 344 -5.79 -6.52 -5.85
C GLN A 344 -6.73 -7.35 -4.96
N VAL A 345 -6.94 -8.63 -5.27
CA VAL A 345 -7.67 -9.57 -4.40
C VAL A 345 -7.04 -9.64 -3.02
N ASP A 346 -5.71 -9.73 -2.91
CA ASP A 346 -5.02 -9.75 -1.62
C ASP A 346 -5.26 -8.48 -0.79
N HIS A 347 -5.25 -7.29 -1.44
CA HIS A 347 -5.54 -6.02 -0.75
C HIS A 347 -6.97 -6.00 -0.22
N PHE A 348 -7.97 -6.32 -1.05
CA PHE A 348 -9.37 -6.37 -0.62
C PHE A 348 -9.58 -7.41 0.48
N TRP A 349 -9.00 -8.60 0.33
CA TRP A 349 -9.07 -9.65 1.35
C TRP A 349 -8.53 -9.15 2.69
N SER A 350 -7.34 -8.54 2.69
CA SER A 350 -6.73 -7.98 3.89
C SER A 350 -7.61 -6.90 4.54
N TRP A 351 -8.25 -6.03 3.75
CA TRP A 351 -9.08 -4.94 4.28
C TRP A 351 -10.41 -5.39 4.87
N PHE A 352 -11.07 -6.39 4.27
CA PHE A 352 -12.44 -6.78 4.61
C PHE A 352 -12.51 -8.05 5.46
N MET A 353 -11.62 -9.01 5.24
CA MET A 353 -11.53 -10.26 6.01
C MET A 353 -10.56 -10.13 7.18
N GLY A 354 -9.58 -9.23 7.07
CA GLY A 354 -8.53 -9.04 8.06
C GLY A 354 -7.38 -10.04 7.92
N SER A 355 -6.30 -9.81 8.66
CA SER A 355 -5.08 -10.62 8.62
C SER A 355 -5.20 -12.02 9.23
N ARG A 356 -6.33 -12.31 9.91
CA ARG A 356 -6.55 -13.60 10.59
C ARG A 356 -6.81 -14.75 9.63
N HIS A 357 -7.50 -14.48 8.53
CA HIS A 357 -7.80 -15.49 7.53
C HIS A 357 -6.72 -15.42 6.46
N LYS A 358 -5.81 -16.42 6.43
CA LYS A 358 -4.83 -16.52 5.34
C LYS A 358 -5.56 -16.95 4.07
N LEU A 359 -5.36 -16.20 2.99
CA LEU A 359 -5.93 -16.53 1.69
C LEU A 359 -5.10 -17.63 1.02
N SER A 360 -5.67 -18.83 0.87
CA SER A 360 -5.02 -19.94 0.15
C SER A 360 -4.98 -19.67 -1.35
N ASP A 361 -4.04 -20.31 -2.06
CA ASP A 361 -3.86 -20.08 -3.52
C ASP A 361 -5.10 -20.48 -4.32
N ALA A 362 -5.74 -21.61 -3.99
CA ALA A 362 -6.97 -22.06 -4.64
C ALA A 362 -8.12 -21.05 -4.42
N ARG A 363 -8.26 -20.53 -3.20
CA ARG A 363 -9.28 -19.53 -2.87
C ARG A 363 -9.00 -18.20 -3.55
N ARG A 364 -7.72 -17.81 -3.63
CA ARG A 364 -7.27 -16.63 -4.36
C ARG A 364 -7.63 -16.72 -5.84
N ALA A 365 -7.34 -17.85 -6.49
CA ALA A 365 -7.69 -18.06 -7.89
C ALA A 365 -9.20 -17.94 -8.13
N GLN A 366 -10.02 -18.52 -7.24
CA GLN A 366 -11.48 -18.38 -7.30
C GLN A 366 -11.91 -16.90 -7.17
N LEU A 367 -11.38 -16.19 -6.19
CA LEU A 367 -11.72 -14.78 -5.97
C LEU A 367 -11.23 -13.87 -7.10
N SER A 368 -10.09 -14.17 -7.71
CA SER A 368 -9.61 -13.48 -8.91
C SER A 368 -10.59 -13.64 -10.08
N ALA A 369 -11.10 -14.85 -10.31
CA ALA A 369 -12.12 -15.08 -11.34
C ALA A 369 -13.42 -14.32 -11.05
N GLU A 370 -13.85 -14.29 -9.78
CA GLU A 370 -15.00 -13.50 -9.35
C GLU A 370 -14.78 -11.99 -9.52
N PHE A 371 -13.57 -11.50 -9.24
CA PHE A 371 -13.20 -10.10 -9.41
C PHE A 371 -13.27 -9.68 -10.89
N ASP A 372 -12.71 -10.49 -11.79
CA ASP A 372 -12.83 -10.29 -13.23
C ASP A 372 -14.29 -10.36 -13.71
N ARG A 373 -15.07 -11.33 -13.20
CA ARG A 373 -16.48 -11.54 -13.58
C ARG A 373 -17.36 -10.32 -13.29
N VAL A 374 -17.11 -9.60 -12.19
CA VAL A 374 -17.84 -8.36 -11.86
C VAL A 374 -17.27 -7.11 -12.52
N GLY A 375 -16.40 -7.26 -13.53
CA GLY A 375 -15.75 -6.16 -14.22
C GLY A 375 -14.80 -5.38 -13.31
N ARG A 376 -14.25 -6.05 -12.30
CA ARG A 376 -13.37 -5.49 -11.27
C ARG A 376 -13.97 -4.29 -10.53
N ARG A 377 -15.30 -4.20 -10.48
CA ARG A 377 -16.02 -3.12 -9.80
C ARG A 377 -15.89 -3.24 -8.29
N THR A 378 -15.50 -2.13 -7.66
CA THR A 378 -15.07 -2.05 -6.26
C THR A 378 -16.10 -2.64 -5.29
N ASN A 379 -17.32 -2.10 -5.28
CA ASN A 379 -18.35 -2.45 -4.30
C ASN A 379 -18.96 -3.82 -4.58
N ASP A 380 -19.06 -4.23 -5.85
CA ASP A 380 -19.56 -5.56 -6.19
C ASP A 380 -18.62 -6.67 -5.71
N PHE A 381 -17.32 -6.45 -5.87
CA PHE A 381 -16.33 -7.40 -5.37
C PHE A 381 -16.31 -7.42 -3.84
N ILE A 382 -16.44 -6.26 -3.18
CA ILE A 382 -16.63 -6.23 -1.73
C ILE A 382 -17.88 -7.02 -1.33
N LYS A 383 -19.01 -6.86 -2.02
CA LYS A 383 -20.24 -7.62 -1.75
C LYS A 383 -20.02 -9.14 -1.88
N ILE A 384 -19.18 -9.59 -2.82
CA ILE A 384 -18.77 -11.00 -2.92
C ILE A 384 -17.97 -11.42 -1.68
N LEU A 385 -17.01 -10.62 -1.21
CA LEU A 385 -16.22 -10.92 -0.01
C LEU A 385 -17.07 -11.00 1.26
N LEU A 386 -18.02 -10.10 1.42
CA LEU A 386 -18.93 -10.06 2.58
C LEU A 386 -19.88 -11.27 2.65
N LYS A 387 -20.10 -11.97 1.53
CA LYS A 387 -20.89 -13.19 1.44
C LYS A 387 -20.08 -14.46 1.74
N GLN A 388 -18.76 -14.36 1.89
CA GLN A 388 -17.93 -15.53 2.15
C GLN A 388 -18.11 -16.00 3.61
N PRO A 389 -18.11 -17.32 3.89
CA PRO A 389 -18.23 -17.86 5.25
C PRO A 389 -17.23 -17.24 6.23
N GLU A 390 -15.99 -17.06 5.78
CA GLU A 390 -14.88 -16.52 6.56
C GLU A 390 -15.16 -15.08 7.06
N PHE A 391 -16.10 -14.36 6.43
CA PHE A 391 -16.49 -13.02 6.86
C PHE A 391 -17.33 -13.03 8.15
N PHE A 392 -18.08 -14.08 8.44
CA PHE A 392 -18.88 -14.15 9.67
C PHE A 392 -18.37 -15.17 10.67
N GLU A 393 -17.33 -15.92 10.32
CA GLU A 393 -16.57 -16.69 11.29
C GLU A 393 -16.03 -15.73 12.36
N LEU A 394 -16.51 -15.89 13.59
CA LEU A 394 -15.73 -15.51 14.75
C LEU A 394 -14.58 -16.51 14.78
N GLY A 395 -13.50 -16.19 14.06
CA GLY A 395 -12.21 -16.75 14.44
C GLY A 395 -12.06 -16.57 15.95
N ARG A 396 -11.52 -17.58 16.63
CA ARG A 396 -11.25 -17.54 18.08
C ARG A 396 -10.86 -16.12 18.46
N LEU A 397 -11.59 -15.53 19.41
CA LEU A 397 -11.22 -14.21 19.93
C LEU A 397 -9.74 -14.30 20.32
N MET A 398 -8.91 -13.56 19.59
CA MET A 398 -7.50 -13.46 19.93
C MET A 398 -7.46 -12.87 21.32
N SER A 399 -6.76 -13.55 22.23
CA SER A 399 -6.43 -13.01 23.53
C SER A 399 -5.66 -11.69 23.37
N GLU A 400 -5.66 -10.86 24.41
CA GLU A 400 -4.87 -9.62 24.40
C GLU A 400 -3.39 -9.89 24.11
N ALA A 401 -2.85 -11.02 24.57
CA ALA A 401 -1.50 -11.47 24.30
C ALA A 401 -1.27 -11.71 22.80
N GLU A 402 -2.19 -12.39 22.11
CA GLU A 402 -2.10 -12.63 20.67
C GLU A 402 -2.21 -11.34 19.84
N ILE A 403 -3.11 -10.43 20.22
CA ILE A 403 -3.25 -9.12 19.56
C ILE A 403 -1.95 -8.32 19.71
N ARG A 404 -1.41 -8.29 20.94
CA ARG A 404 -0.14 -7.63 21.26
C ARG A 404 1.02 -8.23 20.47
N ALA A 405 1.11 -9.55 20.41
CA ALA A 405 2.12 -10.27 19.64
C ALA A 405 2.06 -9.90 18.15
N GLN A 406 0.86 -9.80 17.56
CA GLN A 406 0.69 -9.41 16.17
C GLN A 406 1.13 -7.96 15.90
N HIS A 407 0.81 -7.03 16.81
CA HIS A 407 1.31 -5.65 16.72
C HIS A 407 2.83 -5.57 16.86
N VAL A 408 3.41 -6.34 17.78
CA VAL A 408 4.87 -6.43 17.94
C VAL A 408 5.53 -7.01 16.70
N LYS A 409 5.00 -8.09 16.12
CA LYS A 409 5.51 -8.65 14.86
C LYS A 409 5.52 -7.63 13.73
N THR A 410 4.45 -6.84 13.65
CA THR A 410 4.34 -5.75 12.66
C THR A 410 5.40 -4.67 12.90
N PHE A 411 5.67 -4.33 14.16
CA PHE A 411 6.75 -3.42 14.52
C PHE A 411 8.13 -4.00 14.18
N LEU A 412 8.41 -5.23 14.60
CA LEU A 412 9.69 -5.91 14.38
C LEU A 412 9.99 -6.17 12.91
N LYS A 413 8.96 -6.25 12.05
CA LYS A 413 9.15 -6.26 10.60
C LYS A 413 9.87 -5.00 10.11
N LYS A 414 9.68 -3.83 10.74
CA LYS A 414 10.43 -2.60 10.41
C LYS A 414 11.92 -2.77 10.71
N CYS A 415 12.26 -3.45 11.83
CA CYS A 415 13.64 -3.80 12.15
C CYS A 415 14.19 -4.78 11.10
N GLN A 416 13.43 -5.82 10.76
CA GLN A 416 13.81 -6.78 9.72
C GLN A 416 14.10 -6.10 8.39
N ASP A 417 13.27 -5.14 7.97
CA ASP A 417 13.44 -4.45 6.70
C ASP A 417 14.74 -3.61 6.66
N CYS A 418 15.19 -3.09 7.81
CA CYS A 418 16.49 -2.42 7.95
C CYS A 418 17.68 -3.39 8.00
N HIS A 419 17.48 -4.60 8.53
CA HIS A 419 18.54 -5.62 8.72
C HIS A 419 18.52 -6.74 7.67
N LYS A 420 17.68 -6.64 6.64
CA LYS A 420 17.42 -7.73 5.67
C LYS A 420 18.68 -8.25 4.97
N ASP A 421 19.66 -7.38 4.74
CA ASP A 421 20.90 -7.73 4.03
C ASP A 421 22.00 -8.28 4.99
N GLN A 422 21.77 -8.18 6.30
CA GLN A 422 22.66 -8.70 7.36
C GLN A 422 22.28 -10.13 7.80
N TYR A 423 21.31 -10.74 7.11
CA TYR A 423 20.86 -12.11 7.36
C TYR A 423 21.92 -13.16 6.99
N ASN A 424 22.90 -12.81 6.15
CA ASN A 424 23.94 -13.73 5.63
C ASN A 424 25.38 -13.23 5.84
N SER A 425 25.61 -12.19 6.64
CA SER A 425 26.97 -11.71 6.89
C SER A 425 27.64 -12.51 8.00
N ASN A 426 28.85 -13.02 7.73
CA ASN A 426 29.78 -13.55 8.73
C ASN A 426 30.36 -12.40 9.59
N SER A 427 29.51 -11.57 10.19
CA SER A 427 29.93 -10.60 11.20
C SER A 427 30.13 -11.32 12.53
N ASP A 428 31.12 -10.89 13.32
CA ASP A 428 31.41 -11.43 14.65
C ASP A 428 30.20 -11.35 15.62
N ASP A 429 29.21 -10.50 15.32
CA ASP A 429 27.94 -10.37 16.05
C ASP A 429 26.86 -11.41 15.68
N GLY A 430 27.17 -12.30 14.72
CA GLY A 430 26.26 -13.30 14.15
C GLY A 430 25.25 -12.72 13.15
N SER A 431 24.70 -13.58 12.28
CA SER A 431 23.61 -13.22 11.39
C SER A 431 22.38 -12.78 12.19
N PHE A 432 21.76 -11.67 11.80
CA PHE A 432 20.48 -11.26 12.40
C PHE A 432 19.40 -12.33 12.10
N PRO A 433 18.62 -12.78 13.09
CA PRO A 433 17.53 -13.70 12.86
C PRO A 433 16.39 -13.01 12.12
N ASP A 434 15.50 -13.80 11.53
CA ASP A 434 14.22 -13.29 11.05
C ASP A 434 13.36 -12.87 12.26
N PHE A 435 13.26 -11.57 12.52
CA PHE A 435 12.49 -11.03 13.65
C PHE A 435 10.98 -11.27 13.53
N THR A 436 10.50 -11.77 12.38
CA THR A 436 9.10 -12.14 12.15
C THR A 436 8.83 -13.62 12.36
N LYS A 437 9.86 -14.43 12.65
CA LYS A 437 9.73 -15.83 13.04
C LYS A 437 9.87 -15.99 14.54
N TRP A 438 8.98 -16.81 15.09
CA TRP A 438 8.80 -16.98 16.52
C TRP A 438 9.05 -18.44 16.87
N PRO A 439 9.85 -18.73 17.90
CA PRO A 439 10.70 -17.79 18.65
C PRO A 439 11.79 -17.15 17.77
N ILE A 440 12.18 -15.91 18.06
CA ILE A 440 13.23 -15.18 17.34
C ILE A 440 14.55 -15.92 17.53
N GLY A 441 15.21 -16.27 16.43
CA GLY A 441 16.43 -17.10 16.44
C GLY A 441 16.17 -18.60 16.62
N GLY A 442 14.91 -19.04 16.67
CA GLY A 442 14.53 -20.46 16.58
C GLY A 442 14.44 -21.23 17.89
N SER A 443 14.81 -20.64 19.03
CA SER A 443 14.64 -21.26 20.36
C SER A 443 14.24 -20.23 21.44
N ALA A 444 13.81 -20.71 22.61
CA ALA A 444 13.47 -19.84 23.75
C ALA A 444 14.69 -19.05 24.28
N ASP A 445 15.87 -19.69 24.32
CA ASP A 445 17.11 -19.03 24.76
C ASP A 445 17.56 -17.95 23.78
N GLU A 446 17.43 -18.24 22.48
CA GLU A 446 17.66 -17.29 21.40
C GLU A 446 16.72 -16.10 21.49
N MET A 447 15.43 -16.37 21.72
CA MET A 447 14.41 -15.35 21.93
C MET A 447 14.77 -14.45 23.11
N ALA A 448 15.14 -15.03 24.26
CA ALA A 448 15.56 -14.29 25.44
C ALA A 448 16.81 -13.43 25.18
N ARG A 449 17.76 -13.96 24.41
CA ARG A 449 18.95 -13.21 24.02
C ARG A 449 18.60 -12.03 23.11
N TRP A 450 17.76 -12.23 22.11
CA TRP A 450 17.39 -11.20 21.15
C TRP A 450 16.46 -10.15 21.74
N THR A 451 15.50 -10.51 22.60
CA THR A 451 14.67 -9.52 23.32
C THR A 451 15.53 -8.64 24.23
N ARG A 452 16.57 -9.17 24.88
CA ARG A 452 17.56 -8.36 25.62
C ARG A 452 18.36 -7.42 24.70
N LYS A 453 18.78 -7.88 23.52
CA LYS A 453 19.45 -7.02 22.53
C LYS A 453 18.52 -5.88 22.07
N ILE A 454 17.28 -6.20 21.71
CA ILE A 454 16.25 -5.21 21.32
C ILE A 454 15.97 -4.24 22.46
N SER A 455 15.80 -4.73 23.69
CA SER A 455 15.52 -3.89 24.86
C SER A 455 16.61 -2.84 25.11
N ARG A 456 17.89 -3.22 24.92
CA ARG A 456 19.02 -2.29 25.03
C ARG A 456 19.09 -1.33 23.84
N ALA A 457 18.90 -1.84 22.62
CA ALA A 457 18.97 -1.02 21.42
C ALA A 457 17.88 0.08 21.38
N MET A 458 16.71 -0.23 21.94
CA MET A 458 15.55 0.64 21.99
C MET A 458 15.44 1.42 23.30
N ASP A 459 16.38 1.22 24.23
CA ASP A 459 16.39 1.84 25.56
C ASP A 459 15.07 1.69 26.33
N LEU A 460 14.47 0.50 26.33
CA LEU A 460 13.14 0.26 26.92
C LEU A 460 13.12 0.44 28.45
N ALA A 461 14.29 0.39 29.11
CA ALA A 461 14.42 0.63 30.54
C ALA A 461 14.08 2.09 30.91
N HIS A 462 14.41 3.04 30.02
CA HIS A 462 14.16 4.47 30.18
C HIS A 462 13.14 4.96 29.13
N ASP A 463 12.12 4.15 28.85
CA ASP A 463 11.01 4.49 27.96
C ASP A 463 11.41 5.03 26.57
N GLY A 464 12.57 4.59 26.06
CA GLY A 464 13.09 5.00 24.76
C GLY A 464 13.57 6.44 24.72
N GLU A 465 14.09 6.97 25.83
CA GLU A 465 14.71 8.30 25.90
C GLU A 465 16.00 8.39 25.07
N SER A 466 16.83 7.35 25.08
CA SER A 466 18.12 7.33 24.37
C SER A 466 18.31 6.07 23.48
N PRO A 467 17.41 5.81 22.51
CA PRO A 467 17.50 4.62 21.67
C PRO A 467 18.66 4.75 20.68
N VAL A 468 19.44 3.69 20.53
CA VAL A 468 20.49 3.59 19.49
C VAL A 468 19.93 3.04 18.17
N MET A 469 18.72 2.47 18.19
CA MET A 469 17.98 1.99 17.02
C MET A 469 16.53 2.51 17.01
N PRO A 470 15.95 2.82 15.84
CA PRO A 470 16.63 2.87 14.54
C PRO A 470 17.64 4.04 14.49
N PRO A 471 18.68 3.98 13.64
CA PRO A 471 19.68 5.04 13.56
C PRO A 471 19.02 6.36 13.11
N ARG A 472 19.69 7.49 13.38
CA ARG A 472 19.19 8.82 12.97
C ARG A 472 18.95 8.93 11.46
N THR A 473 19.58 8.10 10.65
CA THR A 473 19.40 8.05 9.19
C THR A 473 18.21 7.21 8.73
N ALA A 474 17.60 6.42 9.61
CA ALA A 474 16.46 5.58 9.23
C ALA A 474 15.24 6.43 8.83
N PRO A 475 14.43 5.99 7.85
CA PRO A 475 13.27 6.73 7.35
C PRO A 475 12.08 6.72 8.31
N TRP A 476 12.25 6.17 9.51
CA TRP A 476 11.22 6.05 10.53
C TRP A 476 11.80 6.25 11.92
N ARG A 477 10.91 6.55 12.87
CA ARG A 477 11.20 6.66 14.30
C ARG A 477 10.18 5.87 15.09
N THR A 478 10.63 5.32 16.21
CA THR A 478 9.77 4.62 17.15
C THR A 478 8.97 5.63 17.94
N SER A 479 7.65 5.45 17.98
CA SER A 479 6.77 6.23 18.86
C SER A 479 6.76 5.69 20.28
N LEU A 480 6.45 6.52 21.28
CA LEU A 480 6.28 6.07 22.68
C LEU A 480 5.26 4.92 22.82
N ARG A 481 4.21 4.93 21.99
CA ARG A 481 3.23 3.83 21.93
C ARG A 481 3.87 2.49 21.52
N GLU A 482 4.79 2.52 20.55
CA GLU A 482 5.52 1.33 20.10
C GLU A 482 6.56 0.87 21.12
N VAL A 483 7.23 1.81 21.79
CA VAL A 483 8.12 1.51 22.93
C VAL A 483 7.34 0.77 24.03
N ASN A 484 6.19 1.32 24.44
CA ASN A 484 5.34 0.72 25.47
C ASN A 484 4.77 -0.64 25.03
N LEU A 485 4.44 -0.79 23.75
CA LEU A 485 4.01 -2.06 23.17
C LEU A 485 5.11 -3.13 23.31
N LEU A 486 6.35 -2.81 22.94
CA LEU A 486 7.48 -3.74 23.08
C LEU A 486 7.79 -4.08 24.53
N LYS A 487 7.86 -3.05 25.39
CA LYS A 487 8.15 -3.20 26.83
C LYS A 487 7.14 -4.12 27.50
N SER A 488 5.85 -3.86 27.29
CA SER A 488 4.77 -4.68 27.84
C SER A 488 4.77 -6.10 27.30
N TRP A 489 5.04 -6.29 26.00
CA TRP A 489 5.14 -7.63 25.42
C TRP A 489 6.33 -8.43 25.95
N ILE A 490 7.51 -7.81 26.13
CA ILE A 490 8.68 -8.48 26.74
C ILE A 490 8.37 -8.86 28.19
N ALA A 491 7.77 -7.95 28.96
CA ALA A 491 7.38 -8.19 30.35
C ALA A 491 6.39 -9.37 30.52
N ASP A 492 5.56 -9.62 29.51
CA ASP A 492 4.63 -10.76 29.50
C ASP A 492 5.27 -12.11 29.14
N GLY A 493 6.61 -12.17 29.00
CA GLY A 493 7.33 -13.37 28.54
C GLY A 493 7.35 -13.52 27.01
N ALA A 494 7.22 -12.39 26.29
CA ALA A 494 7.26 -12.30 24.84
C ALA A 494 6.33 -13.33 24.13
N PRO A 495 5.02 -13.34 24.43
CA PRO A 495 4.11 -14.36 23.93
C PRO A 495 3.95 -14.32 22.41
N ASP A 496 3.89 -15.49 21.77
CA ASP A 496 3.74 -15.65 20.32
C ASP A 496 2.35 -15.35 19.76
N GLU A 497 2.19 -15.50 18.43
CA GLU A 497 0.91 -15.27 17.74
C GLU A 497 -0.21 -16.22 18.20
N THR A 498 0.10 -17.25 19.00
CA THR A 498 -0.87 -18.14 19.66
C THR A 498 -1.12 -17.77 21.12
N GLY A 499 -0.38 -16.79 21.65
CA GLY A 499 -0.41 -16.34 23.03
C GLY A 499 0.51 -17.14 23.96
N ARG A 500 1.30 -18.08 23.40
CA ARG A 500 2.22 -18.90 24.19
C ARG A 500 3.47 -18.10 24.53
N ARG A 501 3.79 -17.98 25.82
CA ARG A 501 5.05 -17.38 26.27
C ARG A 501 6.24 -18.11 25.64
N THR A 502 7.16 -17.34 25.08
CA THR A 502 8.36 -17.88 24.43
C THR A 502 9.60 -17.70 25.30
N VAL A 503 9.50 -16.87 26.34
CA VAL A 503 10.55 -16.64 27.33
C VAL A 503 9.91 -16.76 28.72
N ALA A 504 10.64 -17.34 29.67
CA ALA A 504 10.24 -17.30 31.08
C ALA A 504 10.36 -15.83 31.58
N PRO A 505 9.35 -15.32 32.32
CA PRO A 505 9.35 -13.94 32.80
C PRO A 505 10.52 -13.62 33.73
#